data_AF-A0A0E9MD80-F1
#
_entry.id   AF-A0A0E9MD80-F1
#
_cell.length_a   1.000
_cell.length_b   1.000
_cell.length_c   1.000
_cell.angle_alpha   90.00
_cell.angle_beta   90.00
_cell.angle_gamma   90.00
#
_symmetry.space_group_name_H-M   'P 1'
#
loop_
_entity.id
_entity.type
_entity.pdbx_description
1 polymer ?
#
loop_
_entity_poly.entity_id
_entity_poly.type
_entity_poly.pdbx_seq_one_letter_code
_entity_poly.pdbx_strand_id
1 'polypeptide(L)'
;MQVSMSSSRKTLALVWFVGAGLSFLALYLITTFGQSERVESLWDWYLPAVTPNLSLIVGVMFHDIKYKSAKSEQVDAFIYRVALWLSVFYLLMLLATPLLSPFTEAGIDLDLKNSRFALSLIQALATTALGAFYVSQKGNP
;
A
#
# COMPACT_ATOMS: atom_id res chain seq x y z
N MET A 1 -12.80 -12.43 -17.27
CA MET A 1 -12.81 -13.40 -16.14
C MET A 1 -13.23 -12.65 -14.89
N GLN A 2 -14.17 -13.18 -14.12
CA GLN A 2 -14.68 -12.55 -12.91
C GLN A 2 -14.11 -13.28 -11.68
N VAL A 3 -13.65 -12.52 -10.69
CA VAL A 3 -13.09 -13.07 -9.43
C VAL A 3 -14.00 -12.68 -8.27
N SER A 4 -14.08 -13.55 -7.27
CA SER A 4 -14.78 -13.24 -6.02
C SER A 4 -14.19 -11.98 -5.38
N MET A 5 -15.04 -10.98 -5.15
CA MET A 5 -14.63 -9.71 -4.53
C MET A 5 -14.09 -9.92 -3.11
N SER A 6 -14.69 -10.84 -2.34
CA SER A 6 -14.25 -11.15 -0.98
C SER A 6 -12.83 -11.75 -0.95
N SER A 7 -12.52 -12.68 -1.85
CA SER A 7 -11.16 -13.26 -1.94
C SER A 7 -10.15 -12.21 -2.39
N SER A 8 -10.50 -11.38 -3.36
CA SER A 8 -9.63 -10.33 -3.90
C SER A 8 -9.26 -9.27 -2.84
N ARG A 9 -10.25 -8.83 -2.05
CA ARG A 9 -10.05 -7.89 -0.93
C ARG A 9 -9.15 -8.49 0.15
N LYS A 10 -9.33 -9.76 0.51
CA LYS A 10 -8.47 -10.46 1.48
C LYS A 10 -7.03 -10.55 1.01
N THR A 11 -6.78 -10.86 -0.26
CA THR A 11 -5.42 -10.91 -0.81
C THR A 11 -4.77 -9.53 -0.79
N LEU A 12 -5.47 -8.49 -1.23
CA LEU A 12 -4.98 -7.10 -1.17
C LEU A 12 -4.68 -6.67 0.26
N ALA A 13 -5.57 -6.99 1.21
CA ALA A 13 -5.35 -6.73 2.62
C ALA A 13 -4.08 -7.42 3.12
N LEU A 14 -3.93 -8.72 2.83
CA LEU A 14 -2.77 -9.49 3.25
C LEU A 14 -1.46 -8.94 2.65
N VAL A 15 -1.45 -8.57 1.36
CA VAL A 15 -0.29 -7.95 0.71
C VAL A 15 0.10 -6.64 1.39
N TRP A 16 -0.87 -5.75 1.64
CA TRP A 16 -0.60 -4.48 2.29
C TRP A 16 -0.16 -4.62 3.74
N PHE A 17 -0.82 -5.47 4.53
CA PHE A 17 -0.42 -5.70 5.91
C PHE A 17 0.95 -6.35 6.04
N VAL A 18 1.26 -7.35 5.19
CA VAL A 18 2.58 -8.00 5.18
C VAL A 18 3.65 -7.03 4.68
N GLY A 19 3.42 -6.34 3.55
CA GLY A 19 4.41 -5.42 3.00
C GLY A 19 4.64 -4.20 3.88
N ALA A 20 3.59 -3.62 4.46
CA ALA A 20 3.72 -2.56 5.46
C ALA A 20 4.39 -3.07 6.73
N GLY A 21 4.03 -4.25 7.23
CA GLY A 21 4.67 -4.83 8.42
C GLY A 21 6.17 -5.07 8.21
N LEU A 22 6.56 -5.60 7.06
CA LEU A 22 7.96 -5.80 6.69
C LEU A 22 8.71 -4.47 6.56
N SER A 23 8.11 -3.48 5.89
CA SER A 23 8.70 -2.15 5.75
C SER A 23 8.85 -1.46 7.10
N PHE A 24 7.81 -1.51 7.93
CA PHE A 24 7.84 -1.01 9.30
C PHE A 24 8.96 -1.67 10.12
N LEU A 25 9.10 -2.99 10.05
CA LEU A 25 10.15 -3.71 10.77
C LEU A 25 11.55 -3.31 10.27
N ALA A 26 11.73 -3.17 8.95
CA ALA A 26 12.99 -2.68 8.37
C ALA A 26 13.33 -1.27 8.86
N LEU A 27 12.37 -0.33 8.82
CA LEU A 27 12.54 1.02 9.35
C LEU A 27 12.84 0.98 10.86
N TYR A 28 12.13 0.17 11.63
CA TYR A 28 12.34 0.03 13.06
C TYR A 28 13.77 -0.42 13.38
N LEU A 29 14.30 -1.41 12.65
CA LEU A 29 15.68 -1.85 12.78
C LEU A 29 16.67 -0.73 12.40
N ILE A 30 16.44 -0.02 11.29
CA ILE A 30 17.27 1.12 10.88
C ILE A 30 17.27 2.21 11.95
N THR A 31 16.13 2.49 12.58
CA THR A 31 16.04 3.52 13.63
C THR A 31 16.67 3.09 14.95
N THR A 32 16.74 1.78 15.22
CA THR A 32 17.34 1.23 16.45
C THR A 32 18.85 1.11 16.33
N PHE A 33 19.36 0.72 15.15
CA PHE A 33 20.79 0.48 14.91
C PHE A 33 21.49 1.63 14.17
N GLY A 34 20.73 2.55 13.59
CA GLY A 34 21.23 3.72 12.86
C GLY A 34 21.44 4.95 13.73
N GLN A 35 22.00 6.00 13.14
CA GLN A 35 22.24 7.27 13.83
C GLN A 35 20.92 8.03 14.07
N SER A 36 20.75 8.56 15.29
CA SER A 36 19.49 9.12 15.80
C SER A 36 18.98 10.35 15.04
N GLU A 37 19.85 11.10 14.36
CA GLU A 37 19.48 12.37 13.72
C GLU A 37 18.52 12.22 12.52
N ARG A 38 18.32 11.00 12.01
CA ARG A 38 17.55 10.74 10.76
C ARG A 38 16.26 9.94 11.00
N VAL A 39 15.95 9.64 12.26
CA VAL A 39 14.80 8.80 12.64
C VAL A 39 13.47 9.47 12.31
N GLU A 40 13.35 10.77 12.59
CA GLU A 40 12.12 11.53 12.38
C GLU A 40 11.77 11.63 10.88
N SER A 41 12.74 11.98 10.02
CA SER A 41 12.58 12.05 8.56
C SER A 41 12.05 10.75 7.94
N LEU A 42 12.49 9.59 8.45
CA LEU A 42 12.08 8.27 7.97
C LEU A 42 10.60 7.99 8.28
N TRP A 43 10.17 8.28 9.50
CA TRP A 43 8.77 8.09 9.92
C TRP A 43 7.83 9.08 9.23
N ASP A 44 8.25 10.34 9.07
CA ASP A 44 7.51 11.37 8.33
C ASP A 44 7.38 11.09 6.82
N TRP A 45 8.24 10.23 6.30
CA TRP A 45 8.14 9.73 4.94
C TRP A 45 7.25 8.49 4.85
N TYR A 46 7.41 7.56 5.79
CA TYR A 46 6.74 6.26 5.76
C TYR A 46 5.25 6.33 6.14
N LEU A 47 4.90 7.06 7.20
CA LEU A 47 3.52 7.10 7.70
C LEU A 47 2.54 7.63 6.65
N PRO A 48 2.78 8.76 5.97
CA PRO A 48 1.86 9.25 4.94
C PRO A 48 1.76 8.32 3.72
N ALA A 49 2.81 7.54 3.44
CA ALA A 49 2.89 6.62 2.31
C ALA A 49 2.00 5.37 2.49
N VAL A 50 1.81 4.91 3.73
CA VAL A 50 1.14 3.64 4.02
C VAL A 50 -0.23 3.82 4.67
N THR A 51 -0.38 4.85 5.52
CA THR A 51 -1.60 5.05 6.33
C THR A 51 -2.88 5.10 5.49
N PRO A 52 -2.97 5.88 4.38
CA PRO A 52 -4.22 5.99 3.63
C PRO A 52 -4.73 4.64 3.09
N ASN A 53 -3.82 3.80 2.58
CA ASN A 53 -4.17 2.49 2.01
C ASN A 53 -4.57 1.50 3.11
N LEU A 54 -3.85 1.46 4.23
CA LEU A 54 -4.23 0.61 5.37
C LEU A 54 -5.57 1.02 5.97
N SER A 55 -5.81 2.32 6.13
CA SER A 55 -7.10 2.85 6.63
C SER A 55 -8.25 2.45 5.71
N LEU A 56 -8.06 2.55 4.39
CA LEU A 56 -9.06 2.15 3.40
C LEU A 56 -9.36 0.65 3.49
N ILE A 57 -8.32 -0.18 3.52
CA ILE A 57 -8.45 -1.65 3.63
C ILE A 57 -9.18 -2.04 4.91
N VAL A 58 -8.78 -1.47 6.05
CA VAL A 58 -9.44 -1.71 7.35
C VAL A 58 -10.89 -1.26 7.31
N GLY A 59 -11.19 -0.07 6.77
CA GLY A 59 -12.55 0.42 6.61
C GLY A 59 -13.44 -0.52 5.81
N VAL A 60 -12.92 -1.07 4.72
CA VAL A 60 -13.62 -2.05 3.89
C VAL A 60 -13.83 -3.37 4.63
N MET A 61 -12.83 -3.85 5.37
CA MET A 61 -12.98 -5.06 6.18
C MET A 61 -14.05 -4.90 7.26
N PHE A 62 -14.08 -3.76 7.96
CA PHE A 62 -15.13 -3.45 8.93
C PHE A 62 -16.51 -3.40 8.28
N HIS A 63 -16.62 -2.78 7.10
CA HIS A 63 -17.86 -2.76 6.33
C HIS A 63 -18.31 -4.19 5.97
N ASP A 64 -17.40 -5.05 5.50
CA ASP A 64 -17.72 -6.43 5.13
C ASP A 64 -18.20 -7.28 6.32
N ILE A 65 -17.61 -7.09 7.51
CA ILE A 65 -18.04 -7.74 8.76
C ILE A 65 -19.43 -7.23 9.17
N LYS A 66 -19.62 -5.91 9.18
CA LYS A 66 -20.85 -5.27 9.68
C LYS A 66 -22.06 -5.57 8.81
N TYR A 67 -21.88 -5.57 7.49
CA TYR A 67 -22.97 -5.74 6.53
C TYR A 67 -23.13 -7.17 6.04
N LYS A 68 -22.37 -8.14 6.61
CA LYS A 68 -22.29 -9.55 6.17
C LYS A 68 -22.50 -9.62 4.67
N SER A 69 -21.61 -9.00 3.88
CA SER A 69 -21.85 -8.78 2.45
C SER A 69 -22.09 -10.13 1.76
N ALA A 70 -23.37 -10.47 1.70
CA ALA A 70 -23.93 -11.73 1.27
C ALA A 70 -24.45 -11.46 -0.13
N LYS A 71 -23.52 -11.38 -1.07
CA LYS A 71 -23.75 -11.61 -2.48
C LYS A 71 -22.40 -11.72 -3.16
N SER A 72 -22.33 -12.66 -4.08
CA SER A 72 -21.22 -12.92 -4.97
C SER A 72 -20.96 -11.71 -5.87
N GLU A 73 -20.52 -10.59 -5.30
CA GLU A 73 -19.98 -9.49 -6.08
C GLU A 73 -18.74 -10.01 -6.79
N GLN A 74 -18.83 -9.97 -8.12
CA GLN A 74 -17.82 -10.42 -9.02
C GLN A 74 -17.10 -9.18 -9.54
N VAL A 75 -15.78 -9.15 -9.40
CA VAL A 75 -14.96 -8.06 -9.92
C VAL A 75 -14.21 -8.53 -11.16
N ASP A 76 -13.96 -7.60 -12.07
CA ASP A 76 -13.09 -7.84 -13.21
C ASP A 76 -11.68 -8.25 -12.74
N ALA A 77 -11.25 -9.43 -13.17
CA ALA A 77 -9.92 -9.96 -12.90
C ALA A 77 -8.79 -9.04 -13.36
N PHE A 78 -9.02 -8.24 -14.41
CA PHE A 78 -8.04 -7.29 -14.92
C PHE A 78 -7.79 -6.16 -13.90
N ILE A 79 -8.85 -5.50 -13.42
CA ILE A 79 -8.75 -4.41 -12.43
C ILE A 79 -8.11 -4.92 -11.15
N TYR A 80 -8.50 -6.10 -10.67
CA TYR A 80 -7.88 -6.74 -9.52
C TYR A 80 -6.37 -6.97 -9.72
N ARG A 81 -5.97 -7.54 -10.87
CA ARG A 81 -4.55 -7.79 -11.16
C ARG A 81 -3.74 -6.49 -11.24
N VAL A 82 -4.29 -5.44 -11.86
CA VAL A 82 -3.63 -4.13 -11.92
C VAL A 82 -3.45 -3.55 -10.53
N ALA A 83 -4.50 -3.54 -9.69
CA ALA A 83 -4.42 -3.06 -8.32
C ALA A 83 -3.42 -3.88 -7.48
N LEU A 84 -3.39 -5.21 -7.65
CA LEU A 84 -2.46 -6.09 -6.98
C LEU A 84 -1.01 -5.80 -7.39
N TRP A 85 -0.72 -5.73 -8.69
CA TRP A 85 0.61 -5.44 -9.20
C TRP A 85 1.11 -4.07 -8.77
N LEU A 86 0.26 -3.04 -8.85
CA LEU A 86 0.59 -1.70 -8.37
C LEU A 86 0.88 -1.68 -6.87
N SER A 87 0.09 -2.41 -6.07
CA SER A 87 0.29 -2.51 -4.61
C SER A 87 1.62 -3.20 -4.27
N VAL A 88 1.91 -4.34 -4.90
CA VAL A 88 3.17 -5.07 -4.69
C VAL A 88 4.35 -4.21 -5.12
N PHE A 89 4.28 -3.60 -6.30
CA PHE A 89 5.35 -2.74 -6.81
C PHE A 89 5.60 -1.54 -5.90
N TYR A 90 4.54 -0.89 -5.43
CA TYR A 90 4.62 0.21 -4.46
C TYR A 90 5.32 -0.20 -3.16
N LEU A 91 4.90 -1.32 -2.56
CA LEU A 91 5.47 -1.82 -1.31
C LEU A 91 6.94 -2.24 -1.48
N LEU A 92 7.30 -2.80 -2.64
CA LEU A 92 8.68 -3.11 -2.96
C LEU A 92 9.54 -1.84 -3.07
N MET A 93 9.05 -0.80 -3.75
CA MET A 93 9.76 0.49 -3.79
C MET A 93 9.90 1.13 -2.42
N LEU A 94 8.84 1.06 -1.61
CA LEU A 94 8.83 1.57 -0.25
C LEU A 94 9.85 0.84 0.64
N LEU A 95 9.97 -0.47 0.51
CA LEU A 95 10.96 -1.27 1.24
C LEU A 95 12.38 -1.07 0.69
N ALA A 96 12.53 -0.97 -0.62
CA ALA A 96 13.83 -0.84 -1.28
C ALA A 96 14.49 0.52 -1.02
N THR A 97 13.73 1.60 -0.93
CA THR A 97 14.27 2.96 -0.73
C THR A 97 15.20 3.06 0.49
N PRO A 98 14.76 2.71 1.72
CA PRO A 98 15.63 2.77 2.90
C PRO A 98 16.75 1.71 2.87
N LEU A 99 16.53 0.54 2.24
CA LEU A 99 17.54 -0.51 2.13
C LEU A 99 18.65 -0.19 1.12
N LEU A 100 18.36 0.60 0.09
CA LEU A 100 19.32 1.03 -0.93
C LEU A 100 20.05 2.32 -0.53
N SER A 101 19.51 3.10 0.41
CA SER A 101 20.16 4.32 0.92
C SER A 101 21.62 4.15 1.40
N PRO A 102 22.06 3.06 2.06
CA PRO A 102 23.48 2.91 2.39
C PRO A 102 24.39 2.64 1.17
N PHE A 103 23.82 2.31 0.02
CA PHE A 103 24.55 2.07 -1.23
C PHE A 103 24.59 3.30 -2.15
N THR A 104 23.88 4.37 -1.80
CA THR A 104 23.92 5.63 -2.53
C THR A 104 24.91 6.58 -1.85
N GLU A 105 25.65 7.36 -2.64
CA GLU A 105 26.49 8.44 -2.10
C GLU A 105 25.64 9.64 -1.61
N ALA A 106 24.34 9.63 -1.92
CA ALA A 106 23.38 10.61 -1.44
C ALA A 106 22.97 10.32 0.01
N GLY A 107 22.86 11.37 0.84
CA GLY A 107 22.31 11.23 2.17
C GLY A 107 20.84 10.77 2.14
N ILE A 108 20.43 9.94 3.11
CA ILE A 108 19.09 9.32 3.19
C ILE A 108 17.95 10.34 2.99
N ASP A 109 18.11 11.56 3.48
CA ASP A 109 17.09 12.61 3.36
C ASP A 109 16.83 13.02 1.90
N LEU A 110 17.87 13.02 1.06
CA LEU A 110 17.74 13.36 -0.36
C LEU A 110 17.05 12.22 -1.13
N ASP A 111 17.37 10.97 -0.81
CA ASP A 111 16.73 9.79 -1.42
C ASP A 111 15.27 9.65 -0.99
N LEU A 112 14.96 9.91 0.28
CA LEU A 112 13.58 9.99 0.78
C LEU A 112 12.81 11.12 0.08
N LYS A 113 13.43 12.29 -0.12
CA LYS A 113 12.78 13.42 -0.80
C LYS A 113 12.52 13.12 -2.28
N ASN A 114 13.46 12.49 -2.97
CA ASN A 114 13.33 12.15 -4.39
C ASN A 114 12.31 11.02 -4.62
N SER A 115 12.26 10.03 -3.73
CA SER A 115 11.30 8.92 -3.82
C SER A 115 9.85 9.35 -3.60
N ARG A 116 9.58 10.44 -2.84
CA ARG A 116 8.21 10.96 -2.62
C ARG A 116 7.44 11.25 -3.91
N PHE A 117 8.11 11.71 -4.96
CA PHE A 117 7.45 12.01 -6.23
C PHE A 117 6.99 10.73 -6.95
N ALA A 118 7.89 9.74 -7.08
CA ALA A 118 7.57 8.47 -7.72
C ALA A 118 6.51 7.69 -6.92
N LEU A 119 6.65 7.66 -5.58
CA LEU A 119 5.70 6.99 -4.69
C LEU A 119 4.32 7.66 -4.74
N SER A 120 4.23 8.99 -4.74
CA SER A 120 2.93 9.67 -4.79
C SER A 120 2.19 9.44 -6.11
N LEU A 121 2.91 9.36 -7.24
CA LEU A 121 2.33 8.98 -8.54
C LEU A 121 1.76 7.56 -8.54
N ILE A 122 2.52 6.59 -8.02
CA ILE A 122 2.08 5.19 -7.94
C ILE A 122 0.92 5.06 -6.94
N GLN A 123 0.98 5.79 -5.83
CA GLN A 123 -0.09 5.82 -4.84
C GLN A 123 -1.36 6.44 -5.41
N ALA A 124 -1.26 7.50 -6.22
CA ALA A 124 -2.41 8.08 -6.89
C ALA A 124 -3.05 7.07 -7.85
N LEU A 125 -2.25 6.38 -8.67
CA LEU A 125 -2.73 5.32 -9.56
C LEU A 125 -3.37 4.16 -8.79
N ALA A 126 -2.76 3.71 -7.70
CA ALA A 126 -3.31 2.65 -6.84
C ALA A 126 -4.62 3.11 -6.18
N THR A 127 -4.68 4.35 -5.69
CA THR A 127 -5.87 4.93 -5.06
C THR A 127 -7.00 5.08 -6.07
N THR A 128 -6.72 5.52 -7.30
CA THR A 128 -7.70 5.59 -8.39
C THR A 128 -8.18 4.20 -8.79
N ALA A 129 -7.29 3.21 -8.90
CA ALA A 129 -7.65 1.83 -9.21
C ALA A 129 -8.52 1.20 -8.11
N LEU A 130 -8.21 1.46 -6.84
CA LEU A 130 -9.02 1.05 -5.69
C LEU A 130 -10.37 1.79 -5.69
N GLY A 131 -10.39 3.10 -5.92
CA GLY A 131 -11.62 3.88 -6.02
C GLY A 131 -12.55 3.37 -7.12
N ALA A 132 -12.00 3.13 -8.32
CA ALA A 132 -12.74 2.51 -9.42
C ALA A 132 -13.25 1.10 -9.07
N PHE A 133 -12.44 0.31 -8.36
CA PHE A 133 -12.83 -1.01 -7.86
C PHE A 133 -14.02 -0.95 -6.88
N TYR A 134 -14.06 0.04 -5.98
CA TYR A 134 -15.15 0.20 -5.01
C TYR A 134 -16.41 0.83 -5.61
N VAL A 135 -16.26 1.76 -6.57
CA VAL A 135 -17.40 2.44 -7.23
C VAL A 135 -18.07 1.55 -8.28
N SER A 136 -17.35 0.59 -8.86
CA SER A 136 -17.91 -0.34 -9.86
C SER A 136 -18.88 -1.38 -9.28
N GLN A 137 -19.42 -1.18 -8.05
CA GLN A 137 -20.63 -1.87 -7.60
C GLN A 137 -21.73 -1.64 -8.63
N LYS A 138 -21.99 -2.68 -9.41
CA LYS A 138 -22.96 -2.68 -10.48
C LYS A 138 -24.34 -2.46 -9.85
N GLY A 139 -24.78 -1.20 -9.84
CA GLY A 139 -26.17 -0.84 -9.68
C GLY A 139 -26.95 -1.60 -10.75
N ASN A 140 -27.71 -2.59 -10.30
CA ASN A 140 -28.70 -3.25 -11.13
C ASN A 140 -29.86 -2.25 -11.27
N PRO A 141 -30.18 -1.73 -12.47
CA PRO A 141 -31.48 -1.10 -12.66
C PRO A 141 -32.60 -2.15 -12.46
#